data_AF-A0A9W8XN80-F1
#
_entry.id   AF-A0A9W8XN80-F1
#
_cell.length_a   1.000
_cell.length_b   1.000
_cell.length_c   1.000
_cell.angle_alpha   90.00
_cell.angle_beta   90.00
_cell.angle_gamma   90.00
#
_symmetry.space_group_name_H-M   'P 1'
#
loop_
_entity.id
_entity.type
_entity.pdbx_description
1 polymer ?
#
loop_
_entity_poly.entity_id
_entity_poly.type
_entity_poly.pdbx_seq_one_letter_code
_entity_poly.pdbx_strand_id
1 'polypeptide(L)'
;MLYANYTYNLITQANTIDLFQQNMLGIPEKNDWGVHMSGHYTIGGDPGGDFYSSPGDPLFWFHHGMVDRIWWIWQMQDPEKRMNVLPETPAQDDYVDLNWTANRTNTWDLLDSIGGMDGQFCYIYV
;
A
#
# COMPACT_ATOMS: atom_id res chain seq x y z
N MET A 1 9.81 13.40 -23.80
CA MET A 1 9.26 13.90 -22.51
C MET A 1 7.76 13.66 -22.54
N LEU A 2 7.24 12.47 -22.20
CA LEU A 2 5.78 12.24 -22.25
C LEU A 2 5.34 11.28 -21.15
N TYR A 3 5.14 11.89 -19.97
CA TYR A 3 4.35 11.45 -18.82
C TYR A 3 4.85 10.26 -18.00
N ALA A 4 5.28 10.56 -16.77
CA ALA A 4 5.42 9.59 -15.69
C ALA A 4 4.02 9.07 -15.31
N ASN A 5 3.56 8.05 -16.02
CA ASN A 5 2.23 7.47 -15.85
C ASN A 5 2.22 6.30 -14.84
N TYR A 6 3.22 6.21 -13.95
CA TYR A 6 3.41 5.07 -13.07
C TYR A 6 2.19 4.78 -12.20
N THR A 7 1.64 5.81 -11.53
CA THR A 7 0.45 5.64 -10.69
C THR A 7 -0.79 5.24 -11.49
N TYR A 8 -1.05 5.86 -12.63
CA TYR A 8 -2.24 5.50 -13.41
C TYR A 8 -2.06 4.15 -14.13
N ASN A 9 -0.85 3.78 -14.55
CA ASN A 9 -0.58 2.44 -15.07
C ASN A 9 -0.76 1.39 -13.97
N LEU A 10 -0.22 1.62 -12.78
CA LEU A 10 -0.43 0.81 -11.59
C LEU A 10 -1.92 0.60 -11.30
N ILE A 11 -2.71 1.68 -11.30
CA ILE A 11 -4.15 1.60 -11.02
C ILE A 11 -4.92 0.88 -12.13
N THR A 12 -4.65 1.18 -13.40
CA THR A 12 -5.50 0.76 -14.53
C THR A 12 -5.05 -0.52 -15.23
N GLN A 13 -3.79 -0.92 -15.08
CA GLN A 13 -3.21 -2.08 -15.79
C GLN A 13 -2.86 -3.25 -14.87
N ALA A 14 -2.72 -3.02 -13.55
CA ALA A 14 -2.51 -4.11 -12.61
C ALA A 14 -3.83 -4.82 -12.33
N ASN A 15 -4.10 -5.93 -13.03
CA ASN A 15 -5.39 -6.62 -12.94
C ASN A 15 -5.48 -7.64 -11.80
N THR A 16 -4.37 -7.93 -11.12
CA THR A 16 -4.30 -8.84 -9.98
C THR A 16 -3.62 -8.14 -8.79
N ILE A 17 -3.90 -8.62 -7.58
CA ILE A 17 -3.30 -8.07 -6.37
C ILE A 17 -1.77 -8.22 -6.34
N ASP A 18 -1.24 -9.36 -6.81
CA ASP A 18 0.21 -9.57 -6.86
C ASP A 18 0.91 -8.61 -7.83
N LEU A 19 0.31 -8.37 -9.00
CA LEU A 19 0.84 -7.41 -9.96
C LEU A 19 0.72 -5.98 -9.43
N PHE A 20 -0.37 -5.67 -8.73
CA PHE A 20 -0.56 -4.38 -8.10
C PHE A 20 0.51 -4.13 -7.02
N GLN A 21 0.72 -5.08 -6.10
CA GLN A 21 1.77 -4.99 -5.08
C GLN A 21 3.15 -4.85 -5.73
N GLN A 22 3.49 -5.70 -6.69
CA GLN A 22 4.79 -5.68 -7.34
C GLN A 22 5.07 -4.32 -8.02
N ASN A 23 4.12 -3.79 -8.77
CA ASN A 23 4.27 -2.50 -9.44
C ASN A 23 4.27 -1.32 -8.46
N MET A 24 3.54 -1.43 -7.35
CA MET A 24 3.53 -0.42 -6.29
C MET A 24 4.88 -0.36 -5.57
N LEU A 25 5.39 -1.51 -5.14
CA LEU A 25 6.67 -1.65 -4.44
C LEU A 25 7.86 -1.29 -5.33
N GLY A 26 7.83 -1.68 -6.60
CA GLY A 26 8.93 -1.51 -7.56
C GLY A 26 9.70 -2.82 -7.80
N ILE A 27 10.40 -2.87 -8.95
CA ILE A 27 11.28 -3.95 -9.38
C ILE A 27 12.66 -3.34 -9.72
N PRO A 28 13.52 -3.08 -8.72
CA PRO A 28 14.79 -2.38 -8.91
C PRO A 28 15.72 -3.03 -9.94
N GLU A 29 15.67 -4.36 -10.09
CA GLU A 29 16.46 -5.11 -11.07
C GLU A 29 16.12 -4.75 -12.52
N LYS A 30 14.92 -4.19 -12.74
CA LYS A 30 14.45 -3.70 -14.05
C LYS A 30 14.57 -2.17 -14.18
N ASN A 31 15.22 -1.51 -13.22
CA ASN A 31 15.25 -0.06 -13.09
C ASN A 31 13.84 0.56 -13.02
N ASP A 32 12.88 -0.20 -12.48
CA ASP A 32 11.55 0.27 -12.15
C ASP A 32 11.46 0.42 -10.64
N TRP A 33 11.40 1.66 -10.16
CA TRP A 33 11.41 1.94 -8.73
C TRP A 33 10.01 1.91 -8.12
N GLY A 34 8.95 1.73 -8.91
CA GLY A 34 7.58 1.81 -8.41
C GLY A 34 7.26 3.16 -7.75
N VAL A 35 6.05 3.30 -7.21
CA VAL A 35 5.62 4.55 -6.54
C VAL A 35 5.98 4.56 -5.05
N HIS A 36 6.10 3.39 -4.41
CA HIS A 36 6.49 3.27 -3.01
C HIS A 36 7.99 3.55 -2.83
N MET A 37 8.86 2.79 -3.51
CA MET A 37 10.30 2.96 -3.35
C MET A 37 10.74 4.35 -3.82
N SER A 38 10.28 4.81 -4.99
CA SER A 38 10.62 6.15 -5.47
C SER A 38 10.17 7.25 -4.52
N GLY A 39 9.03 7.09 -3.83
CA GLY A 39 8.57 8.03 -2.82
C GLY A 39 9.56 8.17 -1.66
N HIS A 40 9.97 7.05 -1.04
CA HIS A 40 10.99 7.05 0.02
C HIS A 40 12.32 7.63 -0.45
N TYR A 41 12.86 7.16 -1.59
CA TYR A 41 14.18 7.61 -2.05
C TYR A 41 14.20 9.02 -2.65
N THR A 42 13.04 9.61 -2.98
CA THR A 42 12.94 11.03 -3.32
C THR A 42 13.07 11.92 -2.08
N ILE A 43 12.54 11.47 -0.93
CA ILE A 43 12.78 12.13 0.36
C ILE A 43 14.26 11.97 0.73
N GLY A 44 14.76 10.74 0.67
CA GLY A 44 16.17 10.42 0.91
C GLY A 44 16.62 10.75 2.33
N GLY A 45 17.93 10.91 2.52
CA GLY A 45 18.51 11.24 3.82
C GLY A 45 18.33 10.15 4.89
N ASP A 46 18.51 10.54 6.15
CA ASP A 46 18.34 9.71 7.34
C ASP A 46 17.16 10.23 8.18
N PRO A 47 16.07 9.46 8.38
CA PRO A 47 15.91 8.07 7.96
C PRO A 47 15.07 7.87 6.67
N GLY A 48 14.68 8.94 5.96
CA GLY A 48 13.74 8.86 4.83
C GLY A 48 14.16 7.93 3.69
N GLY A 49 15.47 7.77 3.44
CA GLY A 49 16.00 6.82 2.46
C GLY A 49 16.37 5.44 3.04
N ASP A 50 16.20 5.23 4.35
CA ASP A 50 16.53 3.98 5.02
C ASP A 50 15.27 3.10 5.14
N PHE A 51 15.34 1.89 4.56
CA PHE A 51 14.20 0.99 4.48
C PHE A 51 13.60 0.63 5.85
N TYR A 52 14.43 0.46 6.87
CA TYR A 52 13.98 -0.01 8.20
C TYR A 52 13.51 1.12 9.10
N SER A 53 14.14 2.29 8.97
CA SER A 53 13.90 3.44 9.85
C SER A 53 13.09 4.55 9.21
N SER A 54 12.66 4.41 7.94
CA SER A 54 11.83 5.40 7.23
C SER A 54 10.62 5.93 8.01
N PRO A 55 9.92 5.17 8.89
CA PRO A 55 8.86 5.76 9.72
C PRO A 55 9.31 6.87 10.69
N GLY A 56 10.62 7.00 10.93
CA GLY A 56 11.21 8.09 11.70
C GLY A 56 11.21 9.44 10.97
N ASP A 57 11.00 9.46 9.64
CA ASP A 57 10.77 10.69 8.88
C ASP A 57 9.27 11.05 8.93
N PRO A 58 8.89 12.28 9.34
CA PRO A 58 7.48 12.69 9.37
C PRO A 58 6.74 12.58 8.04
N LEU A 59 7.44 12.65 6.89
CA LEU A 59 6.84 12.51 5.56
C LEU A 59 6.42 11.06 5.24
N PHE A 60 6.91 10.07 5.99
CA PHE A 60 6.48 8.67 5.87
C PHE A 60 4.96 8.54 5.89
N TRP A 61 4.30 9.23 6.82
CA TRP A 61 2.86 9.12 7.02
C TRP A 61 2.05 9.72 5.87
N PHE A 62 2.54 10.82 5.27
CA PHE A 62 1.94 11.39 4.06
C PHE A 62 2.17 10.50 2.84
N HIS A 63 3.38 9.93 2.72
CA HIS A 63 3.70 8.98 1.67
C HIS A 63 2.79 7.74 1.75
N HIS A 64 2.69 7.10 2.91
CA HIS A 64 1.84 5.92 3.10
C HIS A 64 0.35 6.23 3.06
N GLY A 65 -0.08 7.45 3.41
CA GLY A 65 -1.44 7.90 3.14
C GLY A 65 -1.77 7.93 1.64
N MET A 66 -0.79 8.27 0.78
CA MET A 66 -0.97 8.17 -0.67
C MET A 66 -0.87 6.74 -1.19
N VAL A 67 -0.02 5.89 -0.58
CA VAL A 67 0.03 4.45 -0.89
C VAL A 67 -1.32 3.80 -0.65
N ASP A 68 -1.92 4.04 0.53
CA ASP A 68 -3.26 3.55 0.87
C ASP A 68 -4.32 4.11 -0.07
N ARG A 69 -4.27 5.42 -0.39
CA ARG A 69 -5.17 6.01 -1.38
C ARG A 69 -5.10 5.32 -2.75
N ILE A 70 -3.90 5.00 -3.24
CA ILE A 70 -3.73 4.31 -4.53
C ILE A 70 -4.34 2.91 -4.46
N TRP A 71 -4.12 2.19 -3.36
CA TRP A 71 -4.72 0.87 -3.12
C TRP A 71 -6.24 0.94 -3.05
N TRP A 72 -6.78 1.89 -2.30
CA TRP A 72 -8.21 2.16 -2.22
C TRP A 72 -8.81 2.46 -3.61
N ILE A 73 -8.21 3.35 -4.40
CA ILE A 73 -8.67 3.62 -5.78
C ILE A 73 -8.63 2.34 -6.63
N TRP A 74 -7.59 1.52 -6.47
CA TRP A 74 -7.49 0.25 -7.18
C TRP A 74 -8.61 -0.72 -6.79
N GLN A 75 -8.93 -0.86 -5.49
CA GLN A 75 -10.04 -1.68 -5.01
C GLN A 75 -11.38 -1.18 -5.56
N MET A 76 -11.61 0.13 -5.53
CA MET A 76 -12.89 0.74 -5.92
C MET A 76 -13.24 0.62 -7.41
N GLN A 77 -12.33 0.16 -8.26
CA GLN A 77 -12.64 -0.15 -9.67
C GLN A 77 -13.43 -1.47 -9.84
N ASP A 78 -13.30 -2.42 -8.92
CA ASP A 78 -14.08 -3.68 -8.91
C ASP A 78 -14.16 -4.22 -7.46
N PRO A 79 -14.92 -3.55 -6.57
CA PRO A 79 -14.91 -3.84 -5.13
C PRO A 79 -15.22 -5.31 -4.82
N GLU A 80 -16.17 -5.91 -5.54
CA GLU A 80 -16.59 -7.30 -5.37
C GLU A 80 -15.42 -8.29 -5.52
N LYS A 81 -14.46 -7.99 -6.41
CA LYS A 81 -13.31 -8.86 -6.68
C LYS A 81 -12.02 -8.41 -6.00
N ARG A 82 -11.92 -7.15 -5.57
CA ARG A 82 -10.66 -6.53 -5.13
C ARG A 82 -10.58 -6.24 -3.64
N MET A 83 -11.70 -6.20 -2.92
CA MET A 83 -11.70 -5.98 -1.46
C MET A 83 -11.47 -7.25 -0.64
N ASN A 84 -11.48 -8.43 -1.26
CA ASN A 84 -11.32 -9.72 -0.59
C ASN A 84 -10.09 -10.49 -1.07
N VAL A 85 -9.05 -9.78 -1.51
CA VAL A 85 -7.81 -10.37 -2.03
C VAL A 85 -6.60 -9.75 -1.36
N LEU A 86 -5.64 -10.60 -1.01
CA LEU A 86 -4.34 -10.21 -0.49
C LEU A 86 -3.24 -10.84 -1.34
N PRO A 87 -2.10 -10.16 -1.51
CA PRO A 87 -0.90 -10.75 -2.09
C PRO A 87 -0.54 -12.05 -1.38
N GLU A 88 -0.07 -13.05 -2.13
CA GLU A 88 0.38 -14.34 -1.59
C GLU A 88 -0.71 -15.19 -0.90
N THR A 89 -1.94 -14.69 -0.76
CA THR A 89 -3.11 -15.38 -0.16
C THR A 89 -2.77 -15.98 1.22
N PRO A 90 -2.57 -15.14 2.25
CA PRO A 90 -2.22 -15.60 3.58
C PRO A 90 -3.30 -16.52 4.18
N ALA A 91 -2.94 -17.25 5.24
CA ALA A 91 -3.90 -18.09 5.95
C ALA A 91 -5.05 -17.26 6.56
N GLN A 92 -6.21 -17.88 6.80
CA GLN A 92 -7.37 -17.18 7.36
C GLN A 92 -7.17 -16.72 8.81
N ASP A 93 -6.25 -17.37 9.53
CA ASP A 93 -5.84 -17.02 10.88
C ASP A 93 -4.55 -16.18 10.92
N ASP A 94 -4.10 -15.70 9.77
CA ASP A 94 -2.98 -14.75 9.67
C ASP A 94 -3.32 -13.44 10.38
N TYR A 95 -2.28 -12.79 10.91
CA TYR A 95 -2.44 -11.59 11.71
C TYR A 95 -1.27 -10.63 11.54
N VAL A 96 -1.59 -9.35 11.65
CA VAL A 96 -0.61 -8.27 11.74
C VAL A 96 -0.44 -7.89 13.21
N ASP A 97 0.82 -7.81 13.64
CA ASP A 97 1.19 -7.41 14.99
C ASP A 97 2.23 -6.28 14.94
N LEU A 98 1.82 -5.08 15.34
CA LEU A 98 2.70 -3.91 15.49
C LEU A 98 3.27 -3.79 16.91
N ASN A 99 3.20 -4.88 17.67
CA ASN A 99 3.71 -5.06 19.02
C ASN A 99 3.14 -3.99 19.99
N TRP A 100 3.97 -3.08 20.48
CA TRP A 100 3.54 -2.05 21.42
C TRP A 100 2.86 -0.84 20.76
N THR A 101 2.82 -0.80 19.43
CA THR A 101 2.29 0.35 18.66
C THR A 101 0.78 0.27 18.47
N ALA A 102 0.24 -0.94 18.29
CA ALA A 102 -1.18 -1.19 18.08
C ALA A 102 -1.54 -2.62 18.47
N ASN A 103 -2.83 -2.87 18.70
CA ASN A 103 -3.33 -4.20 18.99
C ASN A 103 -3.16 -5.13 17.78
N ARG A 104 -2.78 -6.38 18.05
CA ARG A 104 -2.79 -7.46 17.06
C ARG A 104 -4.17 -7.61 16.43
N THR A 105 -4.21 -7.71 15.10
CA THR A 105 -5.45 -7.73 14.31
C THR A 105 -5.38 -8.82 13.24
N ASN A 106 -6.51 -9.47 12.93
CA ASN A 106 -6.57 -10.42 11.82
C ASN A 106 -6.30 -9.69 10.50
N THR A 107 -5.43 -10.24 9.64
CA THR A 107 -5.02 -9.57 8.40
C THR A 107 -6.20 -9.29 7.47
N TRP A 108 -7.21 -10.16 7.45
CA TRP A 108 -8.38 -10.03 6.59
C TRP A 108 -9.34 -8.92 7.05
N ASP A 109 -9.29 -8.50 8.31
CA ASP A 109 -10.11 -7.41 8.83
C ASP A 109 -9.59 -6.02 8.39
N LEU A 110 -8.36 -5.96 7.84
CA LEU A 110 -7.67 -4.71 7.48
C LEU A 110 -7.92 -4.27 6.03
N LEU A 111 -8.70 -5.03 5.27
CA LEU A 111 -8.90 -4.83 3.83
C LEU A 111 -9.92 -3.75 3.46
N ASP A 112 -10.80 -3.40 4.39
CA ASP A 112 -11.97 -2.56 4.14
C ASP A 112 -11.88 -1.23 4.90
N SER A 113 -11.79 -0.12 4.18
CA SER A 113 -11.79 1.22 4.77
C SER A 113 -13.18 1.72 5.20
N ILE A 114 -14.26 0.99 4.85
CA ILE A 114 -15.67 1.34 5.07
C ILE A 114 -16.35 0.28 5.95
N GLY A 115 -15.81 0.08 7.15
CA GLY A 115 -16.36 -0.84 8.14
C GLY A 115 -15.42 -1.96 8.58
N GLY A 116 -14.21 -2.02 8.02
CA GLY A 116 -13.19 -3.00 8.43
C GLY A 116 -12.78 -2.85 9.89
N MET A 117 -12.20 -3.92 10.44
CA MET A 117 -11.75 -4.01 11.82
C MET A 117 -12.86 -3.63 12.83
N ASP A 118 -14.04 -4.26 12.69
CA ASP A 118 -15.24 -3.97 13.49
C ASP A 118 -15.64 -2.48 13.48
N GLY A 119 -15.49 -1.81 12.32
CA GLY A 119 -15.84 -0.41 12.13
C GLY A 119 -14.81 0.61 12.62
N GLN A 120 -13.61 0.16 13.03
CA GLN A 120 -12.51 1.07 13.35
C GLN A 120 -11.98 1.80 12.11
N PHE A 121 -12.04 1.16 10.95
CA PHE A 121 -11.83 1.83 9.68
C PHE A 121 -13.17 2.32 9.12
N CYS A 122 -13.30 3.63 9.02
CA CYS A 122 -14.47 4.30 8.46
C CYS A 122 -14.05 5.62 7.80
N TYR A 123 -13.29 5.52 6.70
CA TYR A 123 -12.75 6.68 5.99
C TYR A 123 -12.78 6.50 4.47
N ILE A 124 -12.73 7.63 3.76
CA ILE A 124 -12.58 7.70 2.29
C ILE A 124 -11.51 8.74 1.94
N TYR A 125 -11.00 8.65 0.72
CA TYR A 125 -10.13 9.67 0.14
C TYR A 125 -10.90 10.58 -0.81
N VAL A 126 -10.61 11.89 -0.74
CA VAL A 126 -11.17 12.93 -1.62
C VAL A 126 -10.09 13.45 -2.57
#